data_AF-A0A7J7IZS9-F1
#
_entry.id   AF-A0A7J7IZS9-F1
#
_cell.length_a   1.000
_cell.length_b   1.000
_cell.length_c   1.000
_cell.angle_alpha   90.00
_cell.angle_beta   90.00
_cell.angle_gamma   90.00
#
_symmetry.space_group_name_H-M   'P 1'
#
loop_
_entity.id
_entity.type
_entity.pdbx_description
1 polymer ?
#
loop_
_entity_poly.entity_id
_entity_poly.type
_entity_poly.pdbx_seq_one_letter_code
_entity_poly.pdbx_strand_id
1 'polypeptide(L)'
;MNMNTLMLEYHYPYSLVLAAPFVIAAGVLLFIFLRPYFNKSVTCWFCHEKSSVPYGNRNCWDCMHCEQYNGFTTEGGYNKEIPAQHEENLNYSIGCTQPSTSPSKSRQISKLCAHCDRNQVLKVKQLANFQPTDESHFDEEFEVYKKKLERVYQLCFRCEHRVKAELQRQNSLLRPKFIKYKQNRRLQSLALGHGGGSGQQITSTVLLCLSAEWHAPSTSQMCRRCVVSSCVL
;
A
#
# COMPACT_ATOMS: atom_id res chain seq x y z
N MET A 1 54.10 -35.42 27.46
CA MET A 1 53.23 -34.86 26.40
C MET A 1 54.07 -33.91 25.55
N ASN A 2 54.06 -34.05 24.23
CA ASN A 2 54.94 -33.34 23.30
C ASN A 2 54.44 -31.89 23.12
N MET A 3 55.31 -30.88 23.30
CA MET A 3 54.96 -29.45 23.14
C MET A 3 54.34 -29.15 21.76
N ASN A 4 54.73 -29.89 20.73
CA ASN A 4 54.19 -29.72 19.38
C ASN A 4 52.71 -30.13 19.26
N THR A 5 52.25 -31.10 20.07
CA THR A 5 50.86 -31.57 20.05
C THR A 5 49.93 -30.56 20.72
N LEU A 6 50.37 -29.92 21.81
CA LEU A 6 49.60 -28.88 22.50
C LEU A 6 49.49 -27.59 21.67
N MET A 7 50.54 -27.22 20.92
CA MET A 7 50.50 -26.06 20.04
C MET A 7 49.55 -26.27 18.85
N LEU A 8 49.49 -27.49 18.29
CA LEU A 8 48.55 -27.83 17.21
C LEU A 8 47.09 -27.87 17.70
N GLU A 9 46.83 -28.41 18.89
CA GLU A 9 45.49 -28.43 19.49
C GLU A 9 44.98 -27.04 19.86
N TYR A 10 45.86 -26.07 20.14
CA TYR A 10 45.48 -24.69 20.45
C TYR A 10 45.37 -23.79 19.21
N HIS A 11 46.23 -23.98 18.21
CA HIS A 11 46.24 -23.15 16.99
C HIS A 11 45.11 -23.49 16.01
N TYR A 12 44.67 -24.76 15.98
CA TYR A 12 43.57 -25.23 15.13
C TYR A 12 42.20 -24.59 15.47
N PRO A 13 41.71 -24.59 16.72
CA PRO A 13 40.44 -23.96 17.07
C PRO A 13 40.50 -22.44 16.93
N TYR A 14 41.65 -21.80 17.20
CA TYR A 14 41.82 -20.36 17.00
C TYR A 14 41.75 -19.96 15.52
N SER A 15 42.39 -20.73 14.64
CA SER A 15 42.35 -20.47 13.18
C SER A 15 40.94 -20.66 12.61
N LEU A 16 40.19 -21.64 13.12
CA LEU A 16 38.81 -21.89 12.69
C LEU A 16 37.86 -20.77 13.13
N VAL A 17 38.02 -20.27 14.37
CA VAL A 17 37.23 -19.16 14.92
C VAL A 17 37.52 -17.85 14.18
N LEU A 18 38.77 -17.62 13.78
CA LEU A 18 39.15 -16.43 13.01
C LEU A 18 38.73 -16.51 11.53
N ALA A 19 38.67 -17.69 10.92
CA ALA A 19 38.28 -17.86 9.51
C ALA A 19 36.76 -17.80 9.29
N ALA A 20 35.95 -18.26 10.25
CA ALA A 20 34.48 -18.27 10.16
C ALA A 20 33.84 -16.92 9.75
N PRO A 21 34.18 -15.75 10.34
CA PRO A 21 33.57 -14.49 9.95
C PRO A 21 33.89 -14.09 8.51
N PHE A 22 35.08 -14.43 7.98
CA PHE A 22 35.44 -14.13 6.59
C PHE A 22 34.64 -14.97 5.61
N VAL A 23 34.42 -16.26 5.90
CA VAL A 23 33.59 -17.15 5.08
C VAL A 23 32.14 -16.67 5.07
N ILE A 24 31.61 -16.28 6.24
CA ILE A 24 30.24 -15.73 6.34
C ILE A 24 30.14 -14.42 5.55
N ALA A 25 31.08 -13.49 5.72
CA ALA A 25 31.09 -12.23 4.99
C ALA A 25 31.15 -12.44 3.47
N ALA A 26 32.02 -13.34 2.99
CA ALA A 26 32.11 -13.69 1.58
C ALA A 26 30.79 -14.31 1.06
N GLY A 27 30.16 -15.19 1.84
CA GLY A 27 28.85 -15.76 1.52
C GLY A 27 27.75 -14.70 1.43
N VAL A 28 27.72 -13.75 2.37
CA VAL A 28 26.76 -12.62 2.36
C VAL A 28 26.98 -11.72 1.15
N LEU A 29 28.23 -11.38 0.83
CA LEU A 29 28.56 -10.56 -0.35
C LEU A 29 28.15 -11.26 -1.65
N LEU A 30 28.44 -12.56 -1.77
CA LEU A 30 28.01 -13.36 -2.92
C LEU A 30 26.48 -13.41 -3.03
N PHE A 31 25.77 -13.60 -1.92
CA PHE A 31 24.31 -13.58 -1.90
C PHE A 31 23.75 -12.22 -2.34
N ILE A 32 24.28 -11.11 -1.81
CA ILE A 32 23.86 -9.75 -2.20
C ILE A 32 24.10 -9.51 -3.70
N PHE A 33 25.23 -9.99 -4.23
CA PHE A 33 25.57 -9.88 -5.65
C PHE A 33 24.65 -10.71 -6.55
N LEU A 34 24.31 -11.94 -6.14
CA LEU A 34 23.47 -12.85 -6.92
C LEU A 34 21.97 -12.54 -6.79
N ARG A 35 21.53 -11.97 -5.67
CA ARG A 35 20.09 -11.77 -5.38
C ARG A 35 19.33 -10.99 -6.47
N PRO A 36 19.86 -9.90 -7.08
CA PRO A 36 19.14 -9.12 -8.08
C PRO A 36 18.80 -9.87 -9.37
N TYR A 37 19.51 -10.96 -9.67
CA TYR A 37 19.29 -11.75 -10.89
C TYR A 37 18.05 -12.67 -10.81
N PHE A 38 17.52 -12.90 -9.61
CA PHE A 38 16.35 -13.75 -9.41
C PHE A 38 15.11 -12.91 -9.11
N ASN A 39 13.98 -13.32 -9.68
CA ASN A 39 12.70 -12.69 -9.39
C ASN A 39 12.36 -12.73 -7.89
N LYS A 40 11.46 -11.85 -7.47
CA LYS A 40 10.91 -11.79 -6.13
C LYS A 40 9.40 -11.99 -6.20
N SER A 41 8.91 -12.90 -5.38
CA SER A 41 7.48 -12.99 -5.10
C SER A 41 7.07 -11.80 -4.22
N VAL A 42 6.08 -11.05 -4.67
CA VAL A 42 5.50 -9.89 -4.00
C VAL A 42 3.98 -10.06 -3.92
N THR A 43 3.36 -9.38 -2.97
CA THR A 43 1.90 -9.41 -2.78
C THR A 43 1.33 -8.05 -3.13
N CYS A 44 0.25 -8.01 -3.91
CA CYS A 44 -0.45 -6.76 -4.20
C CYS A 44 -1.08 -6.18 -2.92
N TRP A 45 -0.91 -4.88 -2.67
CA TRP A 45 -1.55 -4.19 -1.55
C TRP A 45 -3.07 -4.10 -1.66
N PHE A 46 -3.62 -4.16 -2.88
CA PHE A 46 -5.04 -3.94 -3.14
C PHE A 46 -5.84 -5.24 -3.21
N CYS A 47 -5.43 -6.19 -4.05
CA CYS A 47 -6.16 -7.44 -4.25
C CYS A 47 -5.56 -8.64 -3.50
N HIS A 48 -4.40 -8.47 -2.85
CA HIS A 48 -3.65 -9.53 -2.17
C HIS A 48 -3.17 -10.71 -3.04
N GLU A 49 -3.30 -10.61 -4.36
CA GLU A 49 -2.77 -11.64 -5.26
C GLU A 49 -1.24 -11.58 -5.34
N LYS A 50 -0.62 -12.75 -5.50
CA LYS A 50 0.85 -12.84 -5.60
C LYS A 50 1.31 -12.57 -7.02
N SER A 51 2.43 -11.89 -7.16
CA SER A 51 3.07 -11.66 -8.45
C SER A 51 4.56 -11.95 -8.35
N SER A 52 5.15 -12.41 -9.46
CA SER A 52 6.59 -12.63 -9.58
C SER A 52 7.17 -11.50 -10.41
N VAL A 53 8.00 -10.66 -9.80
CA VAL A 53 8.57 -9.47 -10.44
C VAL A 53 10.10 -9.50 -10.40
N PRO A 54 10.81 -8.84 -11.33
CA PRO A 54 12.25 -8.64 -11.22
C PRO A 54 12.61 -8.04 -9.85
N TYR A 55 13.73 -8.43 -9.26
CA TYR A 55 14.10 -8.00 -7.89
C TYR A 55 14.14 -6.47 -7.72
N GLY A 56 14.59 -5.75 -8.75
CA GLY A 56 14.61 -4.29 -8.77
C GLY A 56 13.22 -3.65 -8.74
N ASN A 57 12.20 -4.36 -9.25
CA ASN A 57 10.85 -3.85 -9.43
C ASN A 57 9.91 -4.23 -8.26
N ARG A 58 10.45 -4.78 -7.18
CA ARG A 58 9.69 -5.22 -6.00
C ARG A 58 8.82 -4.13 -5.33
N ASN A 59 9.11 -2.86 -5.60
CA ASN A 59 8.35 -1.68 -5.13
C ASN A 59 8.00 -0.74 -6.31
N CYS A 60 7.90 -1.25 -7.54
CA CYS A 60 7.44 -0.46 -8.68
C CYS A 60 6.94 -1.40 -9.80
N TRP A 61 5.69 -1.83 -9.68
CA TRP A 61 5.07 -2.77 -10.61
C TRP A 61 3.55 -2.58 -10.64
N ASP A 62 2.91 -2.87 -11.77
CA ASP A 62 1.45 -2.88 -11.89
C ASP A 62 0.94 -4.31 -11.72
N CYS A 63 -0.15 -4.49 -10.97
CA CYS A 63 -0.71 -5.81 -10.72
C CYS A 63 -1.46 -6.35 -11.93
N MET A 64 -1.17 -7.58 -12.36
CA MET A 64 -1.87 -8.21 -13.50
C MET A 64 -3.33 -8.60 -13.23
N HIS A 65 -3.78 -8.53 -11.97
CA HIS A 65 -5.13 -8.95 -11.57
C HIS A 65 -6.10 -7.77 -11.39
N CYS A 66 -5.62 -6.67 -10.81
CA CYS A 66 -6.44 -5.49 -10.55
C CYS A 66 -5.89 -4.21 -11.20
N GLU A 67 -4.81 -4.31 -11.95
CA GLU A 67 -4.19 -3.21 -12.72
C GLU A 67 -3.68 -2.04 -11.86
N GLN A 68 -3.70 -2.18 -10.53
CA GLN A 68 -3.23 -1.15 -9.62
C GLN A 68 -1.70 -1.15 -9.48
N TYR A 69 -1.11 0.05 -9.49
CA TYR A 69 0.31 0.27 -9.26
C TYR A 69 0.71 -0.02 -7.80
N ASN A 70 1.79 -0.77 -7.61
CA ASN A 70 2.35 -1.19 -6.33
C ASN A 70 3.77 -0.64 -6.17
N GLY A 71 3.85 0.60 -5.71
CA GLY A 71 5.11 1.26 -5.38
C GLY A 71 4.92 2.45 -4.46
N PHE A 72 5.49 2.36 -3.25
CA PHE A 72 5.25 3.33 -2.18
C PHE A 72 6.55 3.91 -1.61
N THR A 73 6.50 5.15 -1.12
CA THR A 73 7.55 5.74 -0.29
C THR A 73 7.52 5.15 1.11
N THR A 74 8.53 5.42 1.92
CA THR A 74 8.57 5.00 3.33
C THR A 74 7.44 5.63 4.16
N GLU A 75 6.89 6.75 3.70
CA GLU A 75 5.77 7.47 4.32
C GLU A 75 4.40 6.95 3.84
N GLY A 76 4.38 6.01 2.89
CA GLY A 76 3.15 5.39 2.37
C GLY A 76 2.51 6.10 1.17
N GLY A 77 3.09 7.20 0.68
CA GLY A 77 2.71 7.82 -0.58
C GLY A 77 3.17 7.01 -1.79
N TYR A 78 2.71 7.32 -3.00
CA TYR A 78 3.24 6.68 -4.22
C TYR A 78 4.66 7.15 -4.50
N ASN A 79 5.52 6.24 -4.96
CA ASN A 79 6.89 6.59 -5.37
C ASN A 79 7.03 7.07 -6.82
N LYS A 80 5.89 7.33 -7.47
CA LYS A 80 5.78 8.00 -8.77
C LYS A 80 4.59 8.94 -8.73
N GLU A 81 4.64 10.01 -9.51
CA GLU A 81 3.44 10.82 -9.76
C GLU A 81 2.41 10.00 -10.52
N ILE A 82 1.15 10.10 -10.10
CA ILE A 82 0.01 9.54 -10.80
C ILE A 82 -0.90 10.72 -11.17
N PRO A 83 -0.74 11.31 -12.37
CA PRO A 83 -1.45 12.53 -12.77
C PRO A 83 -2.97 12.43 -12.62
N ALA A 84 -3.55 11.25 -12.86
CA ALA A 84 -4.97 10.99 -12.68
C ALA A 84 -5.50 11.27 -11.26
N GLN A 85 -4.64 11.25 -10.23
CA GLN A 85 -5.03 11.61 -8.88
C GLN A 85 -5.33 13.12 -8.71
N HIS A 86 -4.76 13.98 -9.56
CA HIS A 86 -4.87 15.44 -9.46
C HIS A 86 -5.70 16.03 -10.61
N GLU A 87 -5.71 15.38 -11.76
CA GLU A 87 -6.39 15.81 -12.96
C GLU A 87 -7.60 14.93 -13.26
N GLU A 88 -8.81 15.46 -12.98
CA GLU A 88 -10.06 14.70 -13.14
C GLU A 88 -10.28 14.22 -14.58
N ASN A 89 -9.83 14.99 -15.58
CA ASN A 89 -9.88 14.63 -17.00
C ASN A 89 -9.00 13.42 -17.36
N LEU A 90 -8.05 13.04 -16.50
CA LEU A 90 -7.21 11.86 -16.66
C LEU A 90 -7.75 10.64 -15.92
N ASN A 91 -8.79 10.79 -15.07
CA ASN A 91 -9.47 9.65 -14.49
C ASN A 91 -10.21 8.89 -15.59
N TYR A 92 -9.93 7.59 -15.71
CA TYR A 92 -10.75 6.72 -16.54
C TYR A 92 -12.20 6.82 -16.05
N SER A 93 -13.15 7.01 -16.97
CA SER A 93 -14.56 6.98 -16.62
C SER A 93 -14.92 5.56 -16.19
N ILE A 94 -14.79 5.26 -14.90
CA ILE A 94 -15.41 4.09 -14.30
C ILE A 94 -16.90 4.42 -14.27
N GLY A 95 -17.55 4.27 -15.43
CA GLY A 95 -18.97 4.03 -15.44
C GLY A 95 -19.17 2.81 -14.57
N CYS A 96 -19.78 2.96 -13.39
CA CYS A 96 -20.30 1.83 -12.66
C CYS A 96 -21.13 1.03 -13.66
N THR A 97 -20.63 -0.10 -14.15
CA THR A 97 -21.34 -0.98 -15.07
C THR A 97 -22.53 -1.54 -14.28
N GLN A 98 -23.61 -0.78 -14.27
CA GLN A 98 -24.93 -1.31 -13.97
C GLN A 98 -25.17 -2.38 -15.03
N PRO A 99 -25.53 -3.62 -14.67
CA PRO A 99 -25.89 -4.62 -15.66
C PRO A 99 -26.94 -4.03 -16.61
N SER A 100 -26.59 -4.08 -17.88
CA SER A 100 -27.27 -3.51 -19.03
C SER A 100 -28.79 -3.59 -18.94
N THR A 101 -29.43 -2.44 -18.77
CA THR A 101 -30.79 -2.19 -19.24
C THR A 101 -30.82 -0.85 -19.96
N SER A 102 -30.67 -0.91 -21.30
CA SER A 102 -30.92 0.15 -22.29
C SER A 102 -30.05 1.43 -22.28
N PRO A 103 -29.70 1.99 -23.46
CA PRO A 103 -28.99 3.25 -23.59
C PRO A 103 -29.96 4.42 -23.46
N SER A 104 -30.62 4.56 -22.31
CA SER A 104 -31.06 5.89 -21.91
C SER A 104 -29.89 6.50 -21.16
N LYS A 105 -29.41 7.67 -21.62
CA LYS A 105 -28.51 8.51 -20.82
C LYS A 105 -29.18 8.67 -19.46
N SER A 106 -28.78 7.88 -18.47
CA SER A 106 -29.23 8.06 -17.10
C SER A 106 -28.54 9.34 -16.65
N ARG A 107 -29.20 10.45 -16.97
CA ARG A 107 -28.91 11.74 -16.36
C ARG A 107 -28.94 11.41 -14.89
N GLN A 108 -27.77 11.40 -14.24
CA GLN A 108 -27.67 11.24 -12.80
C GLN A 108 -28.58 12.31 -12.22
N ILE A 109 -29.82 11.94 -11.86
CA ILE A 109 -30.78 12.89 -11.33
C ILE A 109 -30.22 13.20 -9.95
N SER A 110 -29.55 14.35 -9.82
CA SER A 110 -29.06 14.80 -8.52
C SER A 110 -30.22 14.72 -7.53
N LYS A 111 -29.99 14.01 -6.42
CA LYS A 111 -31.02 13.83 -5.37
C LYS A 111 -31.27 15.13 -4.59
N LEU A 112 -30.43 16.15 -4.81
CA LEU A 112 -30.48 17.47 -4.19
C LEU A 112 -31.13 18.50 -5.13
N CYS A 113 -31.55 19.65 -4.58
CA CYS A 113 -31.90 20.78 -5.43
C CYS A 113 -30.64 21.39 -6.07
N ALA A 114 -30.78 22.05 -7.23
CA ALA A 114 -29.65 22.60 -7.98
C ALA A 114 -28.77 23.59 -7.19
N HIS A 115 -29.32 24.27 -6.18
CA HIS A 115 -28.55 25.11 -5.27
C HIS A 115 -27.67 24.27 -4.33
N CYS A 116 -28.26 23.29 -3.64
CA CYS A 116 -27.53 22.42 -2.74
C CYS A 116 -26.48 21.58 -3.48
N ASP A 117 -26.81 21.12 -4.69
CA ASP A 117 -25.89 20.35 -5.54
C ASP A 117 -24.61 21.15 -5.86
N ARG A 118 -24.76 22.40 -6.34
CA ARG A 118 -23.63 23.31 -6.55
C ARG A 118 -22.85 23.59 -5.27
N ASN A 119 -23.53 23.79 -4.14
CA ASN A 119 -22.88 24.01 -2.86
C ASN A 119 -22.05 22.81 -2.40
N GLN A 120 -22.52 21.58 -2.63
CA GLN A 120 -21.73 20.39 -2.29
C GLN A 120 -20.47 20.28 -3.17
N VAL A 121 -20.57 20.58 -4.47
CA VAL A 121 -19.39 20.62 -5.36
C VAL A 121 -18.39 21.68 -4.89
N LEU A 122 -18.85 22.89 -4.58
CA LEU A 122 -17.99 23.96 -4.07
C LEU A 122 -17.32 23.58 -2.75
N LYS A 123 -18.08 22.99 -1.82
CA LYS A 123 -17.55 22.53 -0.53
C LYS A 123 -16.41 21.53 -0.70
N VAL A 124 -16.59 20.52 -1.57
CA VAL A 124 -15.54 19.53 -1.87
C VAL A 124 -14.32 20.20 -2.50
N LYS A 125 -14.54 21.09 -3.47
CA LYS A 125 -13.44 21.84 -4.10
C LYS A 125 -12.65 22.69 -3.10
N GLN A 126 -13.34 23.33 -2.16
CA GLN A 126 -12.70 24.14 -1.11
C GLN A 126 -11.92 23.25 -0.13
N LEU A 127 -12.46 22.10 0.29
CA LEU A 127 -11.74 21.13 1.12
C LEU A 127 -10.49 20.58 0.42
N ALA A 128 -10.58 20.28 -0.87
CA ALA A 128 -9.45 19.76 -1.65
C ALA A 128 -8.33 20.80 -1.84
N ASN A 129 -8.67 22.10 -1.84
CA ASN A 129 -7.73 23.20 -1.98
C ASN A 129 -7.24 23.76 -0.64
N PHE A 130 -7.60 23.14 0.49
CA PHE A 130 -7.13 23.57 1.80
C PHE A 130 -5.59 23.45 1.87
N GLN A 131 -4.95 24.50 2.37
CA GLN A 131 -3.54 24.52 2.71
C GLN A 131 -3.43 25.03 4.15
N PRO A 132 -2.73 24.31 5.05
CA PRO A 132 -2.50 24.79 6.39
C PRO A 132 -1.58 26.02 6.37
N THR A 133 -1.74 26.88 7.36
CA THR A 133 -0.80 27.99 7.59
C THR A 133 0.47 27.47 8.26
N ASP A 134 0.31 26.50 9.17
CA ASP A 134 1.38 25.77 9.83
C ASP A 134 1.09 24.25 9.79
N GLU A 135 1.99 23.49 9.18
CA GLU A 135 1.88 22.02 9.06
C GLU A 135 1.76 21.33 10.42
N SER A 136 2.36 21.89 11.48
CA SER A 136 2.27 21.31 12.82
C SER A 136 0.87 21.40 13.44
N HIS A 137 0.03 22.31 12.94
CA HIS A 137 -1.36 22.54 13.37
C HIS A 137 -2.39 22.08 12.34
N PHE A 138 -1.97 21.29 11.33
CA PHE A 138 -2.83 20.85 10.22
C PHE A 138 -4.19 20.34 10.67
N ASP A 139 -4.24 19.41 11.64
CA ASP A 139 -5.48 18.78 12.08
C ASP A 139 -6.47 19.79 12.70
N GLU A 140 -5.96 20.73 13.50
CA GLU A 140 -6.78 21.76 14.13
C GLU A 140 -7.30 22.76 13.09
N GLU A 141 -6.41 23.29 12.26
CA GLU A 141 -6.77 24.23 11.19
C GLU A 141 -7.78 23.61 10.21
N PHE A 142 -7.55 22.35 9.82
CA PHE A 142 -8.41 21.61 8.92
C PHE A 142 -9.81 21.41 9.50
N GLU A 143 -9.93 21.01 10.78
CA GLU A 143 -11.23 20.81 11.42
C GLU A 143 -12.00 22.13 11.61
N VAL A 144 -11.31 23.23 11.92
CA VAL A 144 -11.93 24.58 11.97
C VAL A 144 -12.43 24.98 10.58
N TYR A 145 -11.59 24.81 9.55
CA TYR A 145 -11.95 25.14 8.17
C TYR A 145 -13.12 24.31 7.66
N LYS A 146 -13.10 23.00 7.89
CA LYS A 146 -14.19 22.07 7.57
C LYS A 146 -15.51 22.48 8.22
N LYS A 147 -15.52 22.80 9.53
CA LYS A 147 -16.73 23.30 10.22
C LYS A 147 -17.27 24.59 9.62
N LYS A 148 -16.38 25.51 9.22
CA LYS A 148 -16.77 26.74 8.50
C LYS A 148 -17.45 26.39 7.17
N LEU A 149 -16.87 25.49 6.38
CA LEU A 149 -17.45 25.07 5.11
C LEU A 149 -18.79 24.34 5.26
N GLU A 150 -18.94 23.50 6.29
CA GLU A 150 -20.24 22.87 6.63
C GLU A 150 -21.34 23.91 6.87
N ARG A 151 -21.01 25.00 7.58
CA ARG A 151 -21.97 26.07 7.85
C ARG A 151 -22.29 26.90 6.60
N VAL A 152 -21.28 27.27 5.83
CA VAL A 152 -21.44 28.12 4.62
C VAL A 152 -22.18 27.38 3.51
N TYR A 153 -21.86 26.10 3.29
CA TYR A 153 -22.42 25.26 2.24
C TYR A 153 -23.47 24.29 2.75
N GLN A 154 -24.19 24.66 3.81
CA GLN A 154 -25.25 23.84 4.40
C GLN A 154 -26.34 23.48 3.39
N LEU A 155 -26.92 22.30 3.57
CA LEU A 155 -28.08 21.87 2.81
C LEU A 155 -29.33 22.63 3.27
N CYS A 156 -30.28 22.82 2.36
CA CYS A 156 -31.61 23.24 2.78
C CYS A 156 -32.30 22.09 3.52
N PHE A 157 -33.24 22.43 4.41
CA PHE A 157 -33.98 21.45 5.24
C PHE A 157 -34.54 20.25 4.44
N ARG A 158 -35.10 20.50 3.25
CA ARG A 158 -35.64 19.44 2.38
C ARG A 158 -34.54 18.49 1.88
N CYS A 159 -33.38 19.02 1.50
CA CYS A 159 -32.25 18.24 1.02
C CYS A 159 -31.58 17.47 2.16
N GLU A 160 -31.46 18.08 3.34
CA GLU A 160 -30.94 17.43 4.53
C GLU A 160 -31.78 16.20 4.92
N HIS A 161 -33.10 16.34 4.95
CA HIS A 161 -34.00 15.21 5.20
C HIS A 161 -33.84 14.10 4.16
N ARG A 162 -33.72 14.45 2.87
CA ARG A 162 -33.48 13.47 1.78
C ARG A 162 -32.16 12.73 1.97
N VAL A 163 -31.08 13.44 2.30
CA VAL A 163 -29.77 12.84 2.56
C VAL A 163 -29.85 11.89 3.75
N LYS A 164 -30.48 12.32 4.86
CA LYS A 164 -30.65 11.48 6.05
C LYS A 164 -31.44 10.20 5.75
N ALA A 165 -32.56 10.31 5.04
CA ALA A 165 -33.38 9.16 4.64
C ALA A 165 -32.59 8.20 3.73
N GLU A 166 -31.84 8.72 2.76
CA GLU A 166 -31.01 7.90 1.87
C GLU A 166 -29.87 7.20 2.63
N LEU A 167 -29.19 7.89 3.55
CA LEU A 167 -28.14 7.29 4.39
C LEU A 167 -28.71 6.19 5.28
N GLN A 168 -29.90 6.38 5.86
CA GLN A 168 -30.59 5.35 6.64
C GLN A 168 -30.92 4.12 5.78
N ARG A 169 -31.47 4.35 4.58
CA ARG A 169 -31.79 3.29 3.62
C ARG A 169 -30.54 2.52 3.18
N GLN A 170 -29.43 3.20 2.88
CA GLN A 170 -28.18 2.55 2.51
C GLN A 170 -27.58 1.76 3.68
N ASN A 171 -27.59 2.34 4.88
CA ASN A 171 -27.12 1.66 6.08
C ASN A 171 -27.92 0.39 6.38
N SER A 172 -29.25 0.41 6.25
CA SER A 172 -30.07 -0.80 6.48
C SER A 172 -29.76 -1.91 5.47
N LEU A 173 -29.41 -1.56 4.23
CA LEU A 173 -29.03 -2.53 3.20
C LEU A 173 -27.59 -3.05 3.33
N LEU A 174 -26.65 -2.19 3.72
CA LEU A 174 -25.22 -2.52 3.75
C LEU A 174 -24.78 -3.15 5.06
N ARG A 175 -25.38 -2.77 6.20
CA ARG A 175 -24.99 -3.29 7.53
C ARG A 175 -25.05 -4.82 7.61
N PRO A 176 -26.12 -5.52 7.17
CA PRO A 176 -26.17 -6.98 7.24
C PRO A 176 -25.11 -7.63 6.36
N LYS A 177 -24.86 -7.07 5.16
CA LYS A 177 -23.82 -7.57 4.24
C LYS A 177 -22.43 -7.43 4.84
N PHE A 178 -22.14 -6.28 5.45
CA PHE A 178 -20.88 -6.02 6.12
C PHE A 178 -20.65 -6.96 7.32
N ILE A 179 -21.68 -7.19 8.14
CA ILE A 179 -21.61 -8.14 9.27
C ILE A 179 -21.30 -9.55 8.75
N LYS A 180 -22.03 -10.01 7.72
CA LYS A 180 -21.80 -11.33 7.10
C LYS A 180 -20.39 -11.44 6.52
N TYR A 181 -19.90 -10.42 5.81
CA TYR A 181 -18.53 -10.38 5.30
C TYR A 181 -17.50 -10.51 6.42
N LYS A 182 -17.67 -9.76 7.52
CA LYS A 182 -16.77 -9.80 8.68
C LYS A 182 -16.78 -11.17 9.38
N GLN A 183 -17.96 -11.80 9.49
CA GLN A 183 -18.10 -13.16 10.02
C GLN A 183 -17.36 -14.18 9.13
N ASN A 184 -17.57 -14.13 7.82
CA ASN A 184 -16.91 -15.03 6.86
C ASN A 184 -15.38 -14.88 6.89
N ARG A 185 -14.87 -13.63 6.97
CA ARG A 185 -13.43 -13.36 7.13
C ARG A 185 -12.87 -13.98 8.42
N ARG A 186 -13.59 -13.88 9.54
CA ARG A 186 -13.18 -14.52 10.81
C ARG A 186 -13.16 -16.04 10.70
N LEU A 187 -14.19 -16.63 10.08
CA LEU A 187 -14.25 -18.09 9.86
C LEU A 187 -13.11 -18.56 8.96
N GLN A 188 -12.80 -17.84 7.88
CA GLN A 188 -11.65 -18.13 7.01
C GLN A 188 -10.31 -18.03 7.76
N SER A 189 -10.11 -17.00 8.60
CA SER A 189 -8.89 -16.90 9.41
C SER A 189 -8.76 -18.04 10.43
N LEU A 190 -9.87 -18.52 10.99
CA LEU A 190 -9.88 -19.67 11.90
C LEU A 190 -9.62 -20.98 11.16
N ALA A 191 -10.16 -21.14 9.96
CA ALA A 191 -9.93 -22.31 9.11
C ALA A 191 -8.48 -22.40 8.59
N LEU A 192 -7.86 -21.27 8.26
CA LEU A 192 -6.45 -21.19 7.87
C LEU A 192 -5.49 -21.28 9.08
N GLY A 193 -5.97 -21.04 10.29
CA GLY A 193 -5.22 -21.17 11.54
C GLY A 193 -5.03 -22.60 12.04
N HIS A 194 -5.61 -23.61 11.38
CA HIS A 194 -5.43 -25.03 11.73
C HIS A 194 -4.36 -25.76 10.88
N GLY A 195 -3.57 -25.03 10.08
CA GLY A 195 -2.53 -25.62 9.23
C GLY A 195 -1.26 -24.79 9.18
N GLY A 196 -0.33 -25.04 10.11
CA GLY A 196 1.09 -24.71 9.95
C GLY A 196 1.62 -23.59 10.85
N GLY A 197 2.42 -23.98 11.84
CA GLY A 197 3.20 -23.03 12.63
C GLY A 197 3.81 -23.61 13.89
N SER A 198 4.57 -24.69 13.79
CA SER A 198 5.58 -25.02 14.79
C SER A 198 6.53 -23.82 14.92
N GLY A 199 6.37 -23.05 15.98
CA GLY A 199 7.31 -22.00 16.36
C GLY A 199 8.65 -22.64 16.72
N GLN A 200 9.55 -22.75 15.74
CA GLN A 200 10.97 -22.78 16.05
C GLN A 200 11.33 -21.41 16.59
N GLN A 201 11.46 -21.33 17.91
CA GLN A 201 12.28 -20.33 18.57
C GLN A 201 13.70 -20.49 18.01
N ILE A 202 14.04 -19.71 16.99
CA ILE A 202 15.43 -19.46 16.66
C ILE A 202 15.90 -18.46 17.71
N THR A 203 16.63 -18.98 18.69
CA THR A 203 17.32 -18.19 19.71
C THR A 203 18.18 -17.15 19.03
N SER A 204 17.79 -15.89 19.25
CA SER A 204 18.52 -14.70 18.84
C SER A 204 19.82 -14.59 19.62
N THR A 205 20.89 -15.12 19.04
CA THR A 205 22.27 -14.75 19.38
C THR A 205 23.12 -14.91 18.12
N VAL A 206 23.12 -13.86 17.29
CA VAL A 206 24.24 -13.27 16.52
C VAL A 206 23.58 -12.39 15.44
N LEU A 207 23.15 -11.20 15.85
CA LEU A 207 22.91 -10.11 14.90
C LEU A 207 23.19 -8.77 15.60
N LEU A 208 24.43 -8.63 16.07
CA LEU A 208 24.99 -7.34 16.43
C LEU A 208 26.16 -7.08 15.48
N CYS A 209 26.16 -5.88 14.91
CA CYS A 209 27.11 -5.32 13.94
C CYS A 209 26.88 -5.70 12.47
N LEU A 210 25.79 -5.22 11.88
CA LEU A 210 25.82 -4.48 10.61
C LEU A 210 24.67 -3.47 10.59
N SER A 211 24.72 -2.48 11.50
CA SER A 211 24.14 -1.16 11.23
C SER A 211 25.02 -0.48 10.18
N ALA A 212 25.06 -1.03 8.98
CA ALA A 212 25.32 -0.22 7.81
C ALA A 212 23.96 0.38 7.48
N GLU A 213 23.74 1.60 7.95
CA GLU A 213 22.81 2.50 7.29
C GLU A 213 23.16 2.51 5.81
N TRP A 214 22.48 1.66 5.04
CA TRP A 214 22.19 1.96 3.65
C TRP A 214 21.27 3.19 3.70
N HIS A 215 21.89 4.37 3.86
CA HIS A 215 21.36 5.58 3.27
C HIS A 215 21.24 5.28 1.78
N ALA A 216 20.10 4.74 1.38
CA ALA A 216 19.70 4.70 -0.01
C ALA A 216 19.78 6.16 -0.48
N PRO A 217 20.62 6.48 -1.47
CA PRO A 217 20.71 7.85 -1.93
C PRO A 217 19.31 8.31 -2.33
N SER A 218 18.95 9.49 -1.84
CA SER A 218 17.74 10.25 -2.17
C SER A 218 17.80 10.68 -3.64
N THR A 219 17.76 9.70 -4.53
CA THR A 219 17.67 9.90 -5.98
C THR A 219 16.95 8.68 -6.50
N SER A 220 15.68 8.87 -6.86
CA SER A 220 15.03 8.19 -7.98
C SER A 220 15.69 6.85 -8.31
N GLN A 221 15.39 5.79 -7.56
CA GLN A 221 15.65 4.45 -8.05
C GLN A 221 14.81 4.34 -9.31
N MET A 222 15.45 4.63 -10.45
CA MET A 222 14.87 4.50 -11.76
C MET A 222 14.29 3.10 -11.79
N CYS A 223 12.96 3.03 -11.77
CA CYS A 223 12.24 1.86 -12.20
C CYS A 223 12.97 1.43 -13.46
N ARG A 224 13.70 0.29 -13.42
CA ARG A 224 14.34 -0.21 -14.63
C ARG A 224 13.18 -0.34 -15.59
N ARG A 225 13.18 0.52 -16.62
CA ARG A 225 12.05 0.74 -17.53
C ARG A 225 11.35 -0.60 -17.65
N CYS A 226 10.07 -0.65 -17.27
CA CYS A 226 9.20 -1.64 -17.88
C CYS A 226 9.41 -1.40 -19.38
N VAL A 227 10.27 -2.20 -19.99
CA VAL A 227 10.18 -2.47 -21.41
C VAL A 227 8.84 -3.18 -21.44
N VAL A 228 7.79 -2.36 -21.62
CA VAL A 228 6.51 -2.84 -22.09
C VAL A 228 6.92 -3.62 -23.32
N SER A 229 6.90 -4.95 -23.22
CA SER A 229 7.01 -5.79 -24.39
C SER A 229 5.68 -5.63 -25.14
N SER A 230 5.49 -4.46 -25.73
CA SER A 230 4.58 -4.26 -26.82
C SER A 230 5.23 -4.93 -28.02
N CYS A 231 4.87 -6.19 -28.27
CA CYS A 231 4.65 -6.77 -29.59
C CYS A 231 4.33 -8.26 -29.40
N VAL A 232 3.11 -8.73 -29.69
CA VAL A 232 2.49 -9.02 -31.00
C VAL A 232 2.26 -10.53 -31.07
N LEU A 233 1.03 -10.94 -30.72
CA LEU A 233 0.09 -11.85 -31.42
C LEU A 233 -0.96 -12.37 -30.44
#